data_AF-A0A6I4V904-F1
#
_entry.id   AF-A0A6I4V904-F1
#
_cell.length_a   1.000
_cell.length_b   1.000
_cell.length_c   1.000
_cell.angle_alpha   90.00
_cell.angle_beta   90.00
_cell.angle_gamma   90.00
#
_symmetry.space_group_name_H-M   'P 1'
#
loop_
_entity.id
_entity.type
_entity.pdbx_description
1 polymer ?
#
loop_
_entity_poly.entity_id
_entity_poly.type
_entity_poly.pdbx_seq_one_letter_code
_entity_poly.pdbx_strand_id
1 'polypeptide(L)'
;MAAPELADYKPIFFSDDEWQFILAATDRLIPAGGKGKALGALETNVPIFIDQQLHSEEFGSEIYMQGPFNTEAPATMGYQIPFRPQQIYQTSIRLINQWSQTTHQKAFHALTLEEKDAVLTWVNKNGIDFAALGEPNLKASQFFSQLLSDTKHGNPRGQILEGDDPFEGPRSEPYPLPALDDTLDNVMFKEAAKKLGYHPFPNPSACVSRAWKNPYGNQIAPCNYCGYCSKYPCLNYSKASPQTAVMDSLKRMPNFSYEVNAEVIKVVLNDDKKTAKEVNPDSMSMSFLLMGADFDLTKYVSTHNVGGAVMGDNPKTSALNKYLQSWDVHNVFVLGGNAFPQNFQANPTDTIGAITLMAAQAIKDQYLKNPGPLVQA
;
A
#
# COMPACT_ATOMS: atom_id res chain seq x y z
N MET A 1 -0.26 -28.84 -6.28
CA MET A 1 -0.95 -29.72 -5.31
C MET A 1 -2.26 -29.04 -4.95
N ALA A 2 -3.37 -29.77 -4.86
CA ALA A 2 -4.63 -29.18 -4.39
C ALA A 2 -4.43 -28.65 -2.96
N ALA A 3 -5.07 -27.53 -2.63
CA ALA A 3 -5.06 -27.02 -1.27
C ALA A 3 -5.63 -28.10 -0.33
N PRO A 4 -5.03 -28.32 0.86
CA PRO A 4 -5.56 -29.31 1.81
C PRO A 4 -6.98 -28.93 2.23
N GLU A 5 -7.83 -29.94 2.43
CA GLU A 5 -9.14 -29.75 3.04
C GLU A 5 -8.95 -29.31 4.50
N LEU A 6 -9.71 -28.29 4.94
CA LEU A 6 -9.56 -27.73 6.30
C LEU A 6 -9.72 -28.79 7.40
N ALA A 7 -10.58 -29.79 7.18
CA ALA A 7 -10.81 -30.88 8.11
C ALA A 7 -9.60 -31.82 8.29
N ASP A 8 -8.73 -31.90 7.29
CA ASP A 8 -7.57 -32.78 7.26
C ASP A 8 -6.25 -32.04 7.55
N TYR A 9 -6.28 -30.71 7.56
CA TYR A 9 -5.12 -29.87 7.80
C TYR A 9 -4.68 -29.92 9.27
N LYS A 10 -3.37 -30.11 9.49
CA LYS A 10 -2.75 -30.00 10.81
C LYS A 10 -1.92 -28.72 10.85
N PRO A 11 -2.18 -27.79 11.79
CA PRO A 11 -1.44 -26.55 11.87
C PRO A 11 0.05 -26.81 12.12
N ILE A 12 0.90 -26.02 11.47
CA ILE A 12 2.35 -26.10 11.56
C ILE A 12 2.96 -24.94 12.36
N PHE A 13 2.18 -23.90 12.61
CA PHE A 13 2.56 -22.78 13.46
C PHE A 13 1.76 -22.77 14.77
N PHE A 14 0.43 -22.85 14.68
CA PHE A 14 -0.45 -22.80 15.85
C PHE A 14 -0.48 -24.13 16.61
N SER A 15 -0.57 -24.05 17.94
CA SER A 15 -0.99 -25.20 18.76
C SER A 15 -2.47 -25.53 18.53
N ASP A 16 -2.91 -26.71 19.01
CA ASP A 16 -4.31 -27.14 18.85
C ASP A 16 -5.33 -26.13 19.40
N ASP A 17 -5.05 -25.52 20.57
CA ASP A 17 -5.94 -24.52 21.19
C ASP A 17 -5.95 -23.19 20.40
N GLU A 18 -4.78 -22.73 19.97
CA GLU A 18 -4.65 -21.52 19.14
C GLU A 18 -5.32 -21.71 17.77
N TRP A 19 -5.24 -22.91 17.21
CA TRP A 19 -5.91 -23.25 15.96
C TRP A 19 -7.44 -23.17 16.09
N GLN A 20 -8.00 -23.70 17.18
CA GLN A 20 -9.45 -23.55 17.46
C GLN A 20 -9.84 -22.08 17.63
N PHE A 21 -8.99 -21.26 18.26
CA PHE A 21 -9.21 -19.82 18.32
C PHE A 21 -9.27 -19.20 16.92
N ILE A 22 -8.28 -19.50 16.07
CA ILE A 22 -8.19 -18.93 14.71
C ILE A 22 -9.41 -19.33 13.88
N LEU A 23 -9.77 -20.62 13.86
CA LEU A 23 -10.98 -21.10 13.19
C LEU A 23 -12.21 -20.30 13.64
N ALA A 24 -12.42 -20.19 14.95
CA ALA A 24 -13.57 -19.48 15.49
C ALA A 24 -13.54 -17.98 15.17
N ALA A 25 -12.38 -17.33 15.25
CA ALA A 25 -12.26 -15.90 15.03
C ALA A 25 -12.46 -15.54 13.56
N THR A 26 -11.81 -16.25 12.63
CA THR A 26 -11.93 -15.97 11.20
C THR A 26 -13.34 -16.25 10.68
N ASP A 27 -14.01 -17.28 11.20
CA ASP A 27 -15.43 -17.56 10.89
C ASP A 27 -16.35 -16.40 11.30
N ARG A 28 -16.07 -15.75 12.43
CA ARG A 28 -16.85 -14.57 12.83
C ARG A 28 -16.52 -13.32 12.02
N LEU A 29 -15.27 -13.16 11.57
CA LEU A 29 -14.84 -12.01 10.77
C LEU A 29 -15.37 -12.06 9.32
N ILE A 30 -15.42 -13.25 8.71
CA ILE A 30 -16.03 -13.48 7.39
C ILE A 30 -16.89 -14.75 7.47
N PRO A 31 -18.14 -14.65 7.96
CA PRO A 31 -19.02 -15.81 8.09
C PRO A 31 -19.59 -16.28 6.76
N ALA A 32 -19.79 -17.58 6.65
CA ALA A 32 -20.52 -18.16 5.51
C ALA A 32 -22.01 -17.77 5.53
N GLY A 33 -22.67 -17.85 4.36
CA GLY A 33 -24.13 -17.75 4.29
C GLY A 33 -24.71 -16.33 4.18
N GLY A 34 -23.89 -15.33 3.85
CA GLY A 34 -24.36 -13.99 3.46
C GLY A 34 -25.25 -14.00 2.20
N LYS A 35 -25.72 -12.82 1.77
CA LYS A 35 -26.57 -12.68 0.56
C LYS A 35 -25.95 -13.47 -0.62
N GLY A 36 -26.62 -14.54 -1.04
CA GLY A 36 -26.18 -15.39 -2.15
C GLY A 36 -25.44 -16.68 -1.79
N LYS A 37 -25.42 -17.12 -0.52
CA LYS A 37 -24.68 -18.33 -0.07
C LYS A 37 -23.16 -18.21 -0.26
N ALA A 38 -22.61 -17.02 -0.01
CA ALA A 38 -21.17 -16.79 -0.10
C ALA A 38 -20.41 -17.70 0.89
N LEU A 39 -19.27 -18.21 0.43
CA LEU A 39 -18.31 -18.97 1.25
C LEU A 39 -17.70 -18.04 2.30
N GLY A 40 -17.54 -18.54 3.53
CA GLY A 40 -16.88 -17.83 4.63
C GLY A 40 -15.38 -18.13 4.66
N ALA A 41 -14.70 -17.57 5.67
CA ALA A 41 -13.26 -17.74 5.87
C ALA A 41 -12.83 -19.21 5.99
N LEU A 42 -13.69 -20.06 6.55
CA LEU A 42 -13.39 -21.48 6.73
C LEU A 42 -13.43 -22.22 5.38
N GLU A 43 -14.47 -22.00 4.59
CA GLU A 43 -14.61 -22.63 3.27
C GLU A 43 -13.57 -22.14 2.25
N THR A 44 -12.92 -21.01 2.53
CA THR A 44 -11.83 -20.46 1.70
C THR A 44 -10.44 -20.69 2.27
N ASN A 45 -10.29 -21.54 3.30
CA ASN A 45 -9.00 -21.92 3.89
C ASN A 45 -8.17 -20.74 4.45
N VAL A 46 -8.81 -19.64 4.85
CA VAL A 46 -8.13 -18.48 5.48
C VAL A 46 -7.30 -18.89 6.71
N PRO A 47 -7.78 -19.74 7.64
CA PRO A 47 -6.98 -20.23 8.75
C PRO A 47 -5.66 -20.88 8.32
N ILE A 48 -5.70 -21.71 7.26
CA ILE A 48 -4.52 -22.43 6.75
C ILE A 48 -3.48 -21.44 6.21
N PHE A 49 -3.95 -20.42 5.49
CA PHE A 49 -3.09 -19.35 5.00
C PHE A 49 -2.37 -18.62 6.14
N ILE A 50 -3.11 -18.22 7.19
CA ILE A 50 -2.53 -17.53 8.35
C ILE A 50 -1.49 -18.41 9.04
N ASP A 51 -1.79 -19.69 9.26
CA ASP A 51 -0.88 -20.66 9.88
C ASP A 51 0.42 -20.84 9.06
N GLN A 52 0.31 -21.03 7.75
CA GLN A 52 1.49 -21.19 6.88
C GLN A 52 2.32 -19.91 6.77
N GLN A 53 1.68 -18.74 6.71
CA GLN A 53 2.37 -17.45 6.66
C GLN A 53 3.17 -17.21 7.95
N LEU A 54 2.58 -17.51 9.11
CA LEU A 54 3.24 -17.30 10.41
C LEU A 54 4.31 -18.35 10.71
N HIS A 55 4.25 -19.53 10.08
CA HIS A 55 5.30 -20.55 10.18
C HIS A 55 6.63 -20.09 9.57
N SER A 56 6.60 -19.19 8.59
CA SER A 56 7.83 -18.71 7.93
C SER A 56 8.74 -17.97 8.90
N GLU A 57 10.01 -18.41 9.00
CA GLU A 57 11.05 -17.76 9.79
C GLU A 57 11.44 -16.37 9.25
N GLU A 58 11.20 -16.13 7.96
CA GLU A 58 11.52 -14.87 7.29
C GLU A 58 10.45 -13.80 7.53
N PHE A 59 9.19 -14.20 7.78
CA PHE A 59 8.09 -13.25 7.92
C PHE A 59 8.24 -12.41 9.20
N GLY A 60 8.42 -11.09 9.03
CA GLY A 60 8.66 -10.15 10.13
C GLY A 60 10.10 -10.14 10.65
N SER A 61 11.03 -10.83 9.96
CA SER A 61 12.46 -10.83 10.31
C SER A 61 13.15 -9.49 10.01
N GLU A 62 12.59 -8.75 9.05
CA GLU A 62 12.99 -7.41 8.62
C GLU A 62 12.56 -6.29 9.57
N ILE A 63 11.65 -6.58 10.51
CA ILE A 63 11.17 -5.60 11.48
C ILE A 63 12.28 -5.28 12.47
N TYR A 64 12.59 -3.99 12.61
CA TYR A 64 13.59 -3.52 13.57
C TYR A 64 13.07 -3.68 15.01
N MET A 65 13.72 -4.58 15.77
CA MET A 65 13.30 -4.98 17.12
C MET A 65 14.13 -4.32 18.24
N GLN A 66 14.92 -3.29 17.97
CA GLN A 66 15.58 -2.54 19.03
C GLN A 66 14.74 -1.34 19.44
N GLY A 67 14.56 -1.18 20.74
CA GLY A 67 13.81 -0.05 21.29
C GLY A 67 14.54 1.30 21.15
N PRO A 68 13.95 2.37 21.69
CA PRO A 68 12.73 2.37 22.51
C PRO A 68 11.45 2.19 21.67
N PHE A 69 10.49 1.46 22.23
CA PHE A 69 9.14 1.29 21.68
C PHE A 69 8.15 2.20 22.42
N ASN A 70 7.16 2.76 21.71
CA ASN A 70 6.13 3.59 22.30
C ASN A 70 4.75 3.19 21.76
N THR A 71 4.00 2.43 22.55
CA THR A 71 2.65 1.94 22.21
C THR A 71 1.58 3.03 22.12
N GLU A 72 1.90 4.23 22.62
CA GLU A 72 1.07 5.42 22.54
C GLU A 72 1.50 6.38 21.41
N ALA A 73 2.50 6.01 20.61
CA ALA A 73 2.94 6.82 19.49
C ALA A 73 1.83 7.00 18.44
N PRO A 74 1.74 8.17 17.78
CA PRO A 74 0.84 8.37 16.65
C PRO A 74 1.08 7.31 15.56
N ALA A 75 0.01 6.86 14.88
CA ALA A 75 0.12 5.85 13.82
C ALA A 75 1.08 6.26 12.68
N THR A 76 1.34 7.55 12.51
CA THR A 76 2.31 8.09 11.55
C THR A 76 3.76 7.73 11.87
N MET A 77 4.06 7.27 13.08
CA MET A 77 5.39 6.81 13.50
C MET A 77 5.65 5.33 13.15
N GLY A 78 4.70 4.69 12.47
CA GLY A 78 4.83 3.32 11.98
C GLY A 78 4.77 2.26 13.08
N TYR A 79 5.44 1.14 12.86
CA TYR A 79 5.45 0.00 13.76
C TYR A 79 6.25 0.31 15.03
N GLN A 80 5.59 0.37 16.18
CA GLN A 80 6.16 0.87 17.45
C GLN A 80 5.98 -0.13 18.61
N ILE A 81 5.85 -1.43 18.31
CA ILE A 81 5.66 -2.48 19.32
C ILE A 81 6.80 -3.51 19.29
N PRO A 82 7.21 -4.08 20.45
CA PRO A 82 8.32 -5.02 20.56
C PRO A 82 7.95 -6.46 20.16
N PHE A 83 7.02 -6.64 19.23
CA PHE A 83 6.55 -7.96 18.81
C PHE A 83 6.76 -8.18 17.33
N ARG A 84 7.10 -9.40 16.93
CA ARG A 84 6.89 -9.86 15.55
C ARG A 84 5.45 -10.33 15.37
N PRO A 85 4.93 -10.43 14.14
CA PRO A 85 3.57 -10.92 13.88
C PRO A 85 3.25 -12.24 14.61
N GLN A 86 4.16 -13.22 14.57
CA GLN A 86 4.03 -14.50 15.27
C GLN A 86 3.79 -14.31 16.77
N GLN A 87 4.55 -13.40 17.40
CA GLN A 87 4.45 -13.12 18.83
C GLN A 87 3.18 -12.36 19.18
N ILE A 88 2.69 -11.48 18.31
CA ILE A 88 1.38 -10.82 18.49
C ILE A 88 0.28 -11.88 18.57
N TYR A 89 0.26 -12.83 17.63
CA TYR A 89 -0.77 -13.87 17.58
C TYR A 89 -0.77 -14.74 18.85
N GLN A 90 0.37 -15.36 19.18
CA GLN A 90 0.49 -16.24 20.35
C GLN A 90 0.16 -15.52 21.66
N THR A 91 0.69 -14.30 21.83
CA THR A 91 0.46 -13.51 23.05
C THR A 91 -1.00 -13.11 23.17
N SER A 92 -1.61 -12.63 22.09
CA SER A 92 -2.99 -12.13 22.11
C SER A 92 -4.00 -13.26 22.29
N ILE A 93 -3.83 -14.40 21.60
CA ILE A 93 -4.71 -15.56 21.75
C ILE A 93 -4.71 -16.03 23.21
N ARG A 94 -3.53 -16.17 23.82
CA ARG A 94 -3.39 -16.54 25.23
C ARG A 94 -4.14 -15.58 26.16
N LEU A 95 -3.96 -14.27 25.98
CA LEU A 95 -4.57 -13.25 26.84
C LEU A 95 -6.09 -13.17 26.66
N ILE A 96 -6.59 -13.31 25.42
CA ILE A 96 -8.03 -13.33 25.14
C ILE A 96 -8.66 -14.61 25.71
N ASN A 97 -8.01 -15.77 25.58
CA ASN A 97 -8.48 -17.01 26.19
C ASN A 97 -8.47 -16.93 27.72
N GLN A 98 -7.44 -16.35 28.34
CA GLN A 98 -7.39 -16.11 29.78
C GLN A 98 -8.53 -15.21 30.25
N TRP A 99 -8.78 -14.11 29.55
CA TRP A 99 -9.88 -13.20 29.85
C TRP A 99 -11.24 -13.90 29.66
N SER A 100 -11.43 -14.61 28.54
CA SER A 100 -12.65 -15.36 28.24
C SER A 100 -12.93 -16.41 29.31
N GLN A 101 -11.90 -17.12 29.78
CA GLN A 101 -12.03 -18.11 30.84
C GLN A 101 -12.43 -17.44 32.17
N THR A 102 -11.93 -16.25 32.46
CA THR A 102 -12.27 -15.51 33.69
C THR A 102 -13.70 -14.96 33.64
N THR A 103 -14.12 -14.43 32.49
CA THR A 103 -15.41 -13.73 32.33
C THR A 103 -16.56 -14.68 32.00
N HIS A 104 -16.32 -15.69 31.16
CA HIS A 104 -17.33 -16.59 30.61
C HIS A 104 -17.15 -18.06 31.05
N GLN A 105 -16.10 -18.38 31.82
CA GLN A 105 -15.75 -19.75 32.24
C GLN A 105 -15.50 -20.72 31.06
N LYS A 106 -15.21 -20.17 29.88
CA LYS A 106 -14.98 -20.91 28.64
C LYS A 106 -13.86 -20.24 27.85
N ALA A 107 -13.09 -21.02 27.10
CA ALA A 107 -12.21 -20.50 26.06
C ALA A 107 -13.03 -19.82 24.94
N PHE A 108 -12.41 -18.89 24.22
CA PHE A 108 -13.10 -18.08 23.20
C PHE A 108 -13.82 -18.92 22.13
N HIS A 109 -13.16 -19.98 21.66
CA HIS A 109 -13.72 -20.86 20.61
C HIS A 109 -14.98 -21.63 21.08
N ALA A 110 -15.17 -21.80 22.39
CA ALA A 110 -16.31 -22.51 22.99
C ALA A 110 -17.49 -21.58 23.37
N LEU A 111 -17.36 -20.27 23.14
CA LEU A 111 -18.44 -19.30 23.33
C LEU A 111 -19.54 -19.44 22.27
N THR A 112 -20.72 -18.90 22.56
CA THR A 112 -21.80 -18.76 21.56
C THR A 112 -21.40 -17.76 20.47
N LEU A 113 -22.08 -17.79 19.32
CA LEU A 113 -21.77 -16.87 18.20
C LEU A 113 -21.87 -15.39 18.62
N GLU A 114 -22.91 -15.05 19.38
CA GLU A 114 -23.14 -13.70 19.88
C GLU A 114 -22.05 -13.27 20.87
N GLU A 115 -21.64 -14.16 21.76
CA GLU A 115 -20.51 -13.91 22.68
C GLU A 115 -19.20 -13.73 21.92
N LYS A 116 -18.91 -14.55 20.91
CA LYS A 116 -17.71 -14.40 20.07
C LYS A 116 -17.67 -13.04 19.38
N ASP A 117 -18.80 -12.59 18.82
CA ASP A 117 -18.92 -11.27 18.19
C ASP A 117 -18.70 -10.13 19.19
N ALA A 118 -19.26 -10.26 20.40
CA ALA A 118 -19.07 -9.30 21.48
C ALA A 118 -17.60 -9.22 21.92
N VAL A 119 -16.94 -10.36 22.10
CA VAL A 119 -15.52 -10.43 22.47
C VAL A 119 -14.65 -9.82 21.38
N LEU A 120 -14.83 -10.19 20.10
CA LEU A 120 -14.08 -9.59 19.00
C LEU A 120 -14.30 -8.08 18.88
N THR A 121 -15.53 -7.61 19.17
CA THR A 121 -15.83 -6.18 19.25
C THR A 121 -15.07 -5.49 20.39
N TRP A 122 -14.94 -6.14 21.55
CA TRP A 122 -14.14 -5.64 22.66
C TRP A 122 -12.65 -5.66 22.36
N VAL A 123 -12.12 -6.70 21.72
CA VAL A 123 -10.73 -6.74 21.26
C VAL A 123 -10.45 -5.54 20.34
N ASN A 124 -11.32 -5.28 19.34
CA ASN A 124 -11.19 -4.14 18.44
C ASN A 124 -11.22 -2.77 19.17
N LYS A 125 -12.02 -2.64 20.23
CA LYS A 125 -12.20 -1.39 20.98
C LYS A 125 -11.27 -1.24 22.18
N ASN A 126 -10.27 -2.12 22.35
CA ASN A 126 -9.43 -2.20 23.55
C ASN A 126 -10.23 -2.37 24.86
N GLY A 127 -11.35 -3.08 24.79
CA GLY A 127 -12.18 -3.44 25.94
C GLY A 127 -11.60 -4.59 26.78
N ILE A 128 -10.63 -5.33 26.23
CA ILE A 128 -9.81 -6.30 26.97
C ILE A 128 -8.46 -5.66 27.22
N ASP A 129 -8.17 -5.34 28.48
CA ASP A 129 -6.92 -4.69 28.87
C ASP A 129 -5.78 -5.71 28.98
N PHE A 130 -4.94 -5.77 27.95
CA PHE A 130 -3.77 -6.66 27.92
C PHE A 130 -2.74 -6.28 28.97
N ALA A 131 -2.62 -5.00 29.34
CA ALA A 131 -1.69 -4.57 30.39
C ALA A 131 -2.09 -5.16 31.74
N ALA A 132 -3.39 -5.13 32.07
CA ALA A 132 -3.93 -5.76 33.28
C ALA A 132 -3.79 -7.30 33.28
N LEU A 133 -3.68 -7.91 32.10
CA LEU A 133 -3.47 -9.36 31.93
C LEU A 133 -1.99 -9.74 31.82
N GLY A 134 -1.07 -8.78 31.94
CA GLY A 134 0.37 -9.02 32.03
C GLY A 134 1.19 -8.64 30.79
N GLU A 135 0.60 -7.98 29.78
CA GLU A 135 1.31 -7.48 28.60
C GLU A 135 1.00 -6.00 28.33
N PRO A 136 1.83 -5.06 28.82
CA PRO A 136 1.59 -3.63 28.65
C PRO A 136 2.00 -3.08 27.27
N ASN A 137 2.78 -3.81 26.48
CA ASN A 137 3.33 -3.30 25.21
C ASN A 137 2.53 -3.72 23.97
N LEU A 138 1.35 -4.31 24.17
CA LEU A 138 0.48 -4.75 23.09
C LEU A 138 -0.97 -4.38 23.40
N LYS A 139 -1.65 -3.70 22.47
CA LYS A 139 -3.07 -3.39 22.57
C LYS A 139 -3.90 -4.46 21.87
N ALA A 140 -5.04 -4.83 22.45
CA ALA A 140 -5.96 -5.80 21.85
C ALA A 140 -6.39 -5.39 20.42
N SER A 141 -6.58 -4.09 20.16
CA SER A 141 -6.98 -3.59 18.84
C SER A 141 -5.90 -3.76 17.77
N GLN A 142 -4.62 -3.82 18.17
CA GLN A 142 -3.51 -4.07 17.23
C GLN A 142 -3.57 -5.52 16.73
N PHE A 143 -3.82 -6.48 17.63
CA PHE A 143 -4.09 -7.86 17.25
C PHE A 143 -5.33 -7.99 16.37
N PHE A 144 -6.44 -7.35 16.75
CA PHE A 144 -7.65 -7.37 15.91
C PHE A 144 -7.40 -6.83 14.51
N SER A 145 -6.66 -5.71 14.40
CA SER A 145 -6.33 -5.11 13.10
C SER A 145 -5.46 -6.04 12.26
N GLN A 146 -4.45 -6.68 12.87
CA GLN A 146 -3.60 -7.67 12.21
C GLN A 146 -4.42 -8.87 11.75
N LEU A 147 -5.19 -9.49 12.65
CA LEU A 147 -6.04 -10.64 12.35
C LEU A 147 -7.06 -10.31 11.25
N LEU A 148 -7.71 -9.14 11.29
CA LEU A 148 -8.65 -8.71 10.27
C LEU A 148 -7.96 -8.46 8.93
N SER A 149 -6.76 -7.89 8.94
CA SER A 149 -5.94 -7.70 7.75
C SER A 149 -5.62 -9.05 7.11
N ASP A 150 -5.06 -9.99 7.88
CA ASP A 150 -4.68 -11.32 7.40
C ASP A 150 -5.90 -12.16 6.98
N THR A 151 -7.04 -12.01 7.67
CA THR A 151 -8.32 -12.64 7.29
C THR A 151 -8.84 -12.11 5.96
N LYS A 152 -8.59 -10.82 5.66
CA LYS A 152 -8.90 -10.19 4.37
C LYS A 152 -7.86 -10.48 3.29
N HIS A 153 -6.79 -11.23 3.57
CA HIS A 153 -5.74 -11.58 2.61
C HIS A 153 -5.88 -12.99 1.95
N GLY A 154 -6.96 -13.77 2.13
CA GLY A 154 -7.20 -15.04 1.38
C GLY A 154 -8.21 -15.12 0.20
N ASN A 155 -7.74 -15.03 -1.07
CA ASN A 155 -8.24 -15.47 -2.41
C ASN A 155 -9.78 -15.50 -2.79
N PRO A 156 -10.21 -15.05 -4.00
CA PRO A 156 -11.55 -15.35 -4.54
C PRO A 156 -11.88 -16.84 -4.60
N ARG A 157 -12.61 -17.33 -3.59
CA ARG A 157 -13.00 -18.75 -3.45
C ARG A 157 -11.80 -19.70 -3.27
N GLY A 158 -10.65 -19.20 -2.83
CA GLY A 158 -9.51 -20.03 -2.42
C GLY A 158 -8.77 -20.76 -3.57
N GLN A 159 -9.03 -20.43 -4.83
CA GLN A 159 -8.40 -21.11 -5.97
C GLN A 159 -7.30 -20.26 -6.59
N ILE A 160 -6.06 -20.73 -6.53
CA ILE A 160 -4.96 -20.20 -7.36
C ILE A 160 -5.20 -20.73 -8.78
N LEU A 161 -5.60 -19.85 -9.69
CA LEU A 161 -5.81 -20.20 -11.09
C LEU A 161 -4.46 -20.26 -11.82
N GLU A 162 -4.26 -21.30 -12.63
CA GLU A 162 -3.04 -21.45 -13.42
C GLU A 162 -2.90 -20.26 -14.39
N GLY A 163 -1.87 -19.44 -14.20
CA GLY A 163 -1.59 -18.25 -15.01
C GLY A 163 -1.96 -16.90 -14.37
N ASP A 164 -2.61 -16.89 -13.20
CA ASP A 164 -2.86 -15.70 -12.38
C ASP A 164 -1.72 -15.43 -11.37
N ASP A 165 -1.85 -14.34 -10.60
CA ASP A 165 -0.93 -13.99 -9.52
C ASP A 165 -1.00 -15.03 -8.38
N PRO A 166 0.06 -15.83 -8.16
CA PRO A 166 0.09 -16.83 -7.10
C PRO A 166 0.15 -16.22 -5.70
N PHE A 167 0.32 -14.90 -5.60
CA PHE A 167 0.40 -14.12 -4.35
C PHE A 167 -0.82 -13.21 -4.14
N GLU A 168 -1.82 -13.25 -5.02
CA GLU A 168 -2.98 -12.35 -4.94
C GLU A 168 -3.91 -12.67 -3.75
N GLY A 169 -4.36 -11.61 -3.07
CA GLY A 169 -5.37 -11.67 -2.00
C GLY A 169 -6.81 -11.85 -2.50
N PRO A 170 -7.81 -11.97 -1.60
CA PRO A 170 -9.15 -12.36 -1.95
C PRO A 170 -9.91 -11.31 -2.64
N ARG A 171 -10.86 -11.81 -3.42
CA ARG A 171 -11.90 -11.00 -4.01
C ARG A 171 -13.21 -11.75 -3.87
N SER A 172 -14.30 -11.07 -3.54
CA SER A 172 -15.61 -11.72 -3.56
C SER A 172 -16.04 -12.08 -4.99
N GLU A 173 -15.50 -11.39 -5.99
CA GLU A 173 -15.83 -11.52 -7.40
C GLU A 173 -14.55 -11.51 -8.26
N PRO A 174 -14.56 -12.20 -9.42
CA PRO A 174 -13.47 -12.10 -10.39
C PRO A 174 -13.31 -10.65 -10.86
N TYR A 175 -12.18 -10.37 -11.53
CA TYR A 175 -12.06 -9.11 -12.26
C TYR A 175 -13.24 -8.94 -13.21
N PRO A 176 -13.80 -7.71 -13.34
CA PRO A 176 -14.92 -7.45 -14.26
C PRO A 176 -14.61 -7.79 -15.72
N LEU A 177 -13.32 -7.95 -16.06
CA LEU A 177 -12.79 -8.23 -17.37
C LEU A 177 -11.63 -9.22 -17.25
N PRO A 178 -11.40 -10.08 -18.26
CA PRO A 178 -10.21 -10.92 -18.31
C PRO A 178 -8.94 -10.08 -18.47
N ALA A 179 -7.78 -10.70 -18.25
CA ALA A 179 -6.48 -10.09 -18.53
C ALA A 179 -6.38 -9.59 -19.99
N LEU A 180 -5.50 -8.59 -20.19
CA LEU A 180 -5.05 -8.22 -21.52
C LEU A 180 -4.23 -9.37 -22.12
N ASP A 181 -4.23 -9.45 -23.45
CA ASP A 181 -3.42 -10.41 -24.19
C ASP A 181 -1.94 -10.04 -24.01
N ASP A 182 -1.09 -11.03 -23.75
CA ASP A 182 0.35 -10.83 -23.57
C ASP A 182 0.97 -10.30 -24.88
N THR A 183 1.75 -9.22 -24.79
CA THR A 183 2.58 -8.73 -25.90
C THR A 183 3.79 -9.65 -26.10
N LEU A 184 4.43 -9.59 -27.27
CA LEU A 184 5.55 -10.48 -27.61
C LEU A 184 6.70 -10.41 -26.59
N ASP A 185 7.05 -9.20 -26.14
CA ASP A 185 8.04 -8.96 -25.11
C ASP A 185 7.66 -9.59 -23.76
N ASN A 186 6.38 -9.53 -23.39
CA ASN A 186 5.87 -10.17 -22.18
C ASN A 186 5.96 -11.71 -22.30
N VAL A 187 5.56 -12.29 -23.43
CA VAL A 187 5.72 -13.73 -23.70
C VAL A 187 7.18 -14.15 -23.59
N MET A 188 8.11 -13.41 -24.22
CA MET A 188 9.54 -13.71 -24.17
C MET A 188 10.09 -13.65 -22.73
N PHE A 189 9.69 -12.62 -21.97
CA PHE A 189 10.09 -12.46 -20.57
C PHE A 189 9.54 -13.59 -19.70
N LYS A 190 8.25 -13.91 -19.85
CA LYS A 190 7.56 -14.98 -19.13
C LYS A 190 8.24 -16.33 -19.37
N GLU A 191 8.57 -16.66 -20.61
CA GLU A 191 9.27 -17.90 -20.95
C GLU A 191 10.70 -17.96 -20.40
N ALA A 192 11.42 -16.83 -20.42
CA ALA A 192 12.76 -16.75 -19.80
C ALA A 192 12.70 -16.91 -18.27
N ALA A 193 11.76 -16.22 -17.61
CA ALA A 193 11.56 -16.31 -16.16
C ALA A 193 11.17 -17.73 -15.73
N LYS A 194 10.27 -18.40 -16.46
CA LYS A 194 9.90 -19.79 -16.20
C LYS A 194 11.09 -20.75 -16.33
N LYS A 195 11.94 -20.57 -17.34
CA LYS A 195 13.17 -21.40 -17.51
C LYS A 195 14.16 -21.26 -16.36
N LEU A 196 14.11 -20.12 -15.65
CA LEU A 196 14.93 -19.86 -14.47
C LEU A 196 14.27 -20.30 -13.16
N GLY A 197 13.08 -20.91 -13.21
CA GLY A 197 12.34 -21.36 -12.03
C GLY A 197 11.50 -20.28 -11.34
N TYR A 198 11.33 -19.10 -11.96
CA TYR A 198 10.45 -18.06 -11.43
C TYR A 198 9.00 -18.26 -11.85
N HIS A 199 8.10 -17.59 -11.12
CA HIS A 199 6.65 -17.67 -11.30
C HIS A 199 6.10 -16.31 -11.81
N PRO A 200 6.27 -15.96 -13.10
CA PRO A 200 5.74 -14.71 -13.65
C PRO A 200 4.21 -14.76 -13.77
N PHE A 201 3.55 -13.65 -13.45
CA PHE A 201 2.09 -13.50 -13.46
C PHE A 201 1.65 -12.13 -14.04
N PRO A 202 0.42 -12.00 -14.56
CA PRO A 202 -0.11 -10.74 -15.07
C PRO A 202 -0.44 -9.79 -13.92
N ASN A 203 0.00 -8.53 -14.03
CA ASN A 203 -0.39 -7.48 -13.09
C ASN A 203 -1.77 -6.90 -13.46
N PRO A 204 -2.73 -6.83 -12.52
CA PRO A 204 -4.01 -6.16 -12.72
C PRO A 204 -3.86 -4.73 -13.28
N SER A 205 -4.51 -4.47 -14.41
CA SER A 205 -4.45 -3.18 -15.09
C SER A 205 -5.80 -2.47 -15.06
N ALA A 206 -5.79 -1.16 -14.79
CA ALA A 206 -6.95 -0.30 -14.95
C ALA A 206 -7.20 0.06 -16.43
N CYS A 207 -7.14 -0.96 -17.30
CA CYS A 207 -7.33 -0.87 -18.74
C CYS A 207 -8.30 -1.95 -19.19
N VAL A 208 -9.25 -1.58 -20.04
CA VAL A 208 -10.35 -2.45 -20.45
C VAL A 208 -9.88 -3.43 -21.54
N SER A 209 -9.87 -4.74 -21.27
CA SER A 209 -9.39 -5.76 -22.22
C SER A 209 -10.38 -6.11 -23.33
N ARG A 210 -11.67 -5.91 -23.10
CA ARG A 210 -12.79 -6.17 -24.02
C ARG A 210 -13.82 -5.05 -23.87
N ALA A 211 -14.62 -4.75 -24.89
CA ALA A 211 -15.64 -3.70 -24.80
C ALA A 211 -16.50 -3.87 -23.53
N TRP A 212 -16.58 -2.83 -22.71
CA TRP A 212 -17.14 -2.93 -21.37
C TRP A 212 -18.03 -1.75 -21.03
N LYS A 213 -19.20 -2.03 -20.45
CA LYS A 213 -20.05 -1.01 -19.84
C LYS A 213 -19.82 -1.03 -18.34
N ASN A 214 -19.29 0.07 -17.82
CA ASN A 214 -18.99 0.14 -16.40
C ASN A 214 -20.27 0.33 -15.54
N PRO A 215 -20.18 0.23 -14.21
CA PRO A 215 -21.34 0.36 -13.32
C PRO A 215 -22.08 1.71 -13.40
N TYR A 216 -21.41 2.77 -13.88
CA TYR A 216 -22.01 4.09 -14.09
C TYR A 216 -22.70 4.22 -15.46
N GLY A 217 -22.68 3.15 -16.27
CA GLY A 217 -23.31 3.08 -17.57
C GLY A 217 -22.47 3.62 -18.73
N ASN A 218 -21.20 3.96 -18.50
CA ASN A 218 -20.29 4.44 -19.56
C ASN A 218 -19.76 3.26 -20.36
N GLN A 219 -19.85 3.38 -21.69
CA GLN A 219 -19.28 2.42 -22.62
C GLN A 219 -17.80 2.74 -22.84
N ILE A 220 -16.93 1.76 -22.60
CA ILE A 220 -15.48 1.88 -22.71
C ILE A 220 -15.00 0.93 -23.81
N ALA A 221 -14.15 1.45 -24.71
CA ALA A 221 -13.57 0.68 -25.81
C ALA A 221 -12.44 -0.22 -25.32
N PRO A 222 -12.25 -1.43 -25.90
CA PRO A 222 -11.13 -2.31 -25.56
C PRO A 222 -9.79 -1.67 -25.89
N CYS A 223 -8.76 -1.99 -25.11
CA CYS A 223 -7.38 -1.61 -25.35
C CYS A 223 -6.94 -2.02 -26.77
N ASN A 224 -6.25 -1.13 -27.46
CA ASN A 224 -5.68 -1.38 -28.78
C ASN A 224 -4.14 -1.54 -28.75
N TYR A 225 -3.55 -1.67 -27.56
CA TYR A 225 -2.11 -1.90 -27.37
C TYR A 225 -1.21 -0.81 -27.98
N CYS A 226 -1.64 0.46 -27.96
CA CYS A 226 -0.87 1.57 -28.56
C CYS A 226 0.44 1.93 -27.82
N GLY A 227 0.67 1.44 -26.60
CA GLY A 227 1.94 1.59 -25.88
C GLY A 227 2.16 2.93 -25.14
N TYR A 228 1.24 3.91 -25.22
CA TYR A 228 1.43 5.25 -24.64
C TYR A 228 0.79 5.44 -23.24
N CYS A 229 0.56 4.35 -22.50
CA CYS A 229 -0.27 4.34 -21.30
C CYS A 229 0.33 5.09 -20.09
N SER A 230 1.66 5.14 -19.95
CA SER A 230 2.34 5.57 -18.72
C SER A 230 2.42 7.10 -18.53
N LYS A 231 2.36 7.89 -19.62
CA LYS A 231 2.60 9.34 -19.56
C LYS A 231 1.51 10.21 -20.19
N TYR A 232 0.55 9.61 -20.90
CA TYR A 232 -0.44 10.34 -21.67
C TYR A 232 -1.89 9.90 -21.34
N PRO A 233 -2.87 10.79 -21.59
CA PRO A 233 -4.26 10.39 -21.68
C PRO A 233 -4.39 9.22 -22.67
N CYS A 234 -5.27 8.28 -22.36
CA CYS A 234 -5.55 7.21 -23.30
C CYS A 234 -6.35 7.79 -24.47
N LEU A 235 -5.72 7.88 -25.63
CA LEU A 235 -6.36 8.27 -26.89
C LEU A 235 -7.64 7.45 -27.16
N ASN A 236 -7.62 6.16 -26.82
CA ASN A 236 -8.70 5.23 -27.09
C ASN A 236 -9.74 5.15 -25.97
N TYR A 237 -9.60 5.98 -24.92
CA TYR A 237 -10.47 5.98 -23.73
C TYR A 237 -10.57 4.63 -22.99
N SER A 238 -9.72 3.64 -23.31
CA SER A 238 -9.70 2.30 -22.70
C SER A 238 -9.10 2.25 -21.30
N LYS A 239 -8.27 3.23 -20.95
CA LYS A 239 -7.66 3.37 -19.62
C LYS A 239 -8.61 4.12 -18.70
N ALA A 240 -8.76 3.63 -17.47
CA ALA A 240 -9.56 4.29 -16.46
C ALA A 240 -8.98 5.67 -16.13
N SER A 241 -9.85 6.68 -16.17
CA SER A 241 -9.64 8.00 -15.59
C SER A 241 -11.00 8.53 -15.14
N PRO A 242 -11.09 9.53 -14.25
CA PRO A 242 -12.37 10.14 -13.89
C PRO A 242 -13.15 10.62 -15.13
N GLN A 243 -12.44 11.11 -16.15
CA GLN A 243 -13.03 11.52 -17.42
C GLN A 243 -13.70 10.36 -18.17
N THR A 244 -13.04 9.20 -18.27
CA THR A 244 -13.56 8.05 -19.03
C THR A 244 -14.54 7.19 -18.23
N ALA A 245 -14.34 7.10 -16.92
CA ALA A 245 -15.09 6.20 -16.06
C ALA A 245 -16.37 6.83 -15.51
N VAL A 246 -16.41 8.13 -15.20
CA VAL A 246 -17.49 8.69 -14.38
C VAL A 246 -18.08 9.99 -14.92
N MET A 247 -17.25 10.86 -15.50
CA MET A 247 -17.63 12.23 -15.84
C MET A 247 -18.81 12.31 -16.82
N ASP A 248 -18.86 11.44 -17.83
CA ASP A 248 -19.96 11.44 -18.81
C ASP A 248 -21.31 11.03 -18.20
N SER A 249 -21.30 10.16 -17.19
CA SER A 249 -22.50 9.82 -16.42
C SER A 249 -22.94 10.99 -15.56
N LEU A 250 -21.99 11.63 -14.86
CA LEU A 250 -22.28 12.75 -13.97
C LEU A 250 -22.88 13.94 -14.72
N LYS A 251 -22.30 14.32 -15.87
CA LYS A 251 -22.79 15.42 -16.70
C LYS A 251 -24.24 15.28 -17.18
N ARG A 252 -24.78 14.06 -17.17
CA ARG A 252 -26.16 13.77 -17.58
C ARG A 252 -27.15 13.81 -16.41
N MET A 253 -26.66 13.89 -15.18
CA MET A 253 -27.53 13.95 -14.01
C MET A 253 -28.15 15.35 -13.91
N PRO A 254 -29.48 15.47 -13.73
CA PRO A 254 -30.15 16.78 -13.71
C PRO A 254 -29.77 17.64 -12.50
N ASN A 255 -29.19 17.03 -11.47
CA ASN A 255 -28.76 17.65 -10.23
C ASN A 255 -27.23 17.78 -10.12
N PHE A 256 -26.50 17.63 -11.22
CA PHE A 256 -25.05 17.76 -11.26
C PHE A 256 -24.64 18.99 -12.07
N SER A 257 -23.86 19.85 -11.46
CA SER A 257 -23.11 20.92 -12.13
C SER A 257 -21.64 20.80 -11.75
N TYR A 258 -20.77 21.32 -12.62
CA TYR A 258 -19.35 21.42 -12.32
C TYR A 258 -18.82 22.75 -12.84
N GLU A 259 -17.84 23.28 -12.13
CA GLU A 259 -17.09 24.47 -12.54
C GLU A 259 -15.62 24.10 -12.67
N VAL A 260 -14.97 24.63 -13.70
CA VAL A 260 -13.53 24.48 -13.92
C VAL A 260 -12.85 25.80 -13.57
N ASN A 261 -11.56 25.75 -13.23
CA ASN A 261 -10.80 26.92 -12.78
C ASN A 261 -11.36 27.56 -11.49
N ALA A 262 -11.99 26.77 -10.63
CA ALA A 262 -12.53 27.20 -9.34
C ALA A 262 -11.77 26.50 -8.21
N GLU A 263 -11.44 27.24 -7.16
CA GLU A 263 -10.86 26.69 -5.95
C GLU A 263 -11.72 27.03 -4.73
N VAL A 264 -12.03 25.99 -3.96
CA VAL A 264 -12.88 26.09 -2.80
C VAL A 264 -12.04 26.56 -1.61
N ILE A 265 -12.17 27.84 -1.26
CA ILE A 265 -11.48 28.41 -0.10
C ILE A 265 -12.25 28.29 1.21
N LYS A 266 -13.56 28.05 1.13
CA LYS A 266 -14.44 27.97 2.28
C LYS A 266 -15.67 27.10 1.99
N VAL A 267 -16.01 26.27 2.97
CA VAL A 267 -17.32 25.59 3.05
C VAL A 267 -18.18 26.34 4.07
N VAL A 268 -19.26 26.96 3.61
CA VAL A 268 -20.25 27.58 4.48
C VAL A 268 -21.21 26.50 4.94
N LEU A 269 -21.35 26.32 6.24
CA LEU A 269 -22.27 25.33 6.83
C LEU A 269 -23.64 25.96 7.09
N ASN A 270 -24.68 25.12 7.13
CA ASN A 270 -25.97 25.50 7.71
C ASN A 270 -25.85 25.74 9.22
N ASP A 271 -26.87 26.35 9.83
CA ASP A 271 -26.86 26.72 11.26
C ASP A 271 -26.66 25.50 12.18
N ASP A 272 -27.05 24.31 11.72
CA ASP A 272 -26.85 23.04 12.42
C ASP A 272 -25.38 22.58 12.49
N LYS A 273 -24.50 23.21 11.69
CA LYS A 273 -23.09 22.86 11.47
C LYS A 273 -22.85 21.42 11.04
N LYS A 274 -23.88 20.72 10.55
CA LYS A 274 -23.80 19.32 10.10
C LYS A 274 -23.84 19.19 8.59
N THR A 275 -24.40 20.18 7.90
CA THR A 275 -24.56 20.15 6.44
C THR A 275 -23.95 21.39 5.79
N ALA A 276 -23.34 21.21 4.61
CA ALA A 276 -22.83 22.32 3.81
C ALA A 276 -24.00 23.06 3.15
N LYS A 277 -24.01 24.39 3.26
CA LYS A 277 -24.96 25.30 2.62
C LYS A 277 -24.49 25.71 1.23
N GLU A 278 -23.23 26.15 1.13
CA GLU A 278 -22.57 26.54 -0.10
C GLU A 278 -21.07 26.32 0.04
N VAL A 279 -20.42 25.93 -1.07
CA VAL A 279 -18.99 26.10 -1.24
C VAL A 279 -18.84 27.47 -1.87
N ASN A 280 -18.04 28.36 -1.27
CA ASN A 280 -17.94 29.76 -1.68
C ASN A 280 -16.58 29.97 -2.40
N PRO A 281 -16.45 29.54 -3.67
CA PRO A 281 -15.20 29.65 -4.41
C PRO A 281 -14.97 31.10 -4.87
N ASP A 282 -14.28 31.89 -4.06
CA ASP A 282 -13.99 33.30 -4.39
C ASP A 282 -12.53 33.56 -4.77
N SER A 283 -11.66 32.56 -4.69
CA SER A 283 -10.25 32.76 -5.05
C SER A 283 -9.57 31.51 -5.58
N MET A 284 -8.45 31.74 -6.25
CA MET A 284 -7.53 30.75 -6.76
C MET A 284 -6.26 30.82 -5.90
N SER A 285 -5.88 29.70 -5.30
CA SER A 285 -4.66 29.46 -4.54
C SER A 285 -3.91 28.26 -5.15
N MET A 286 -2.93 28.58 -5.97
CA MET A 286 -2.00 27.56 -6.44
C MET A 286 -1.18 27.05 -5.26
N SER A 287 -0.98 25.72 -5.16
CA SER A 287 -0.04 25.09 -4.21
C SER A 287 1.44 25.42 -4.51
N PHE A 288 1.67 26.31 -5.47
CA PHE A 288 2.97 26.79 -5.89
C PHE A 288 3.18 28.18 -5.30
N LEU A 289 4.36 28.40 -4.72
CA LEU A 289 4.79 29.73 -4.33
C LEU A 289 4.74 30.65 -5.56
N LEU A 290 4.10 31.81 -5.42
CA LEU A 290 4.14 32.86 -6.43
C LEU A 290 5.59 33.33 -6.60
N MET A 291 5.95 33.77 -7.79
CA MET A 291 7.29 34.30 -8.07
C MET A 291 7.59 35.48 -7.13
N GLY A 292 8.57 35.31 -6.24
CA GLY A 292 8.94 36.29 -5.20
C GLY A 292 8.38 36.02 -3.80
N ALA A 293 7.64 34.94 -3.58
CA ALA A 293 7.23 34.52 -2.23
C ALA A 293 8.38 33.88 -1.46
N ASP A 294 8.49 34.19 -0.17
CA ASP A 294 9.46 33.58 0.73
C ASP A 294 9.11 32.12 1.03
N PHE A 295 10.14 31.31 1.23
CA PHE A 295 10.00 29.90 1.58
C PHE A 295 9.48 29.76 3.02
N ASP A 296 8.36 29.06 3.21
CA ASP A 296 7.70 28.85 4.51
C ASP A 296 7.67 27.36 4.86
N LEU A 297 8.52 26.96 5.80
CA LEU A 297 8.64 25.57 6.30
C LEU A 297 7.42 25.10 7.11
N THR A 298 6.55 26.01 7.55
CA THR A 298 5.35 25.67 8.35
C THR A 298 4.20 25.19 7.48
N LYS A 299 4.27 25.45 6.17
CA LYS A 299 3.29 25.00 5.18
C LYS A 299 3.89 23.87 4.36
N TYR A 300 3.11 22.82 4.16
CA TYR A 300 3.52 21.74 3.29
C TYR A 300 3.58 22.25 1.84
N VAL A 301 4.79 22.47 1.32
CA VAL A 301 5.01 22.91 -0.08
C VAL A 301 5.32 21.72 -0.98
N SER A 302 6.25 20.85 -0.57
CA SER A 302 6.61 19.61 -1.26
C SER A 302 7.53 18.75 -0.39
N THR A 303 7.52 17.43 -0.57
CA THR A 303 8.61 16.54 -0.10
C THR A 303 9.80 16.50 -1.08
N HIS A 304 9.68 17.09 -2.28
CA HIS A 304 10.73 17.18 -3.28
C HIS A 304 11.56 18.45 -3.12
N ASN A 305 12.16 18.64 -1.95
CA ASN A 305 13.10 19.75 -1.75
C ASN A 305 14.38 19.50 -2.56
N VAL A 306 14.76 20.49 -3.38
CA VAL A 306 15.91 20.44 -4.28
C VAL A 306 16.75 21.71 -4.14
N GLY A 307 17.96 21.70 -4.67
CA GLY A 307 18.87 22.85 -4.62
C GLY A 307 19.72 22.92 -3.34
N GLY A 308 20.52 23.98 -3.22
CA GLY A 308 21.47 24.20 -2.12
C GLY A 308 22.93 23.93 -2.51
N ALA A 309 23.20 22.84 -3.23
CA ALA A 309 24.52 22.55 -3.81
C ALA A 309 24.34 22.19 -5.28
N VAL A 310 24.02 23.21 -6.07
CA VAL A 310 23.62 23.10 -7.47
C VAL A 310 24.74 22.62 -8.38
N MET A 311 24.41 21.71 -9.29
CA MET A 311 25.32 21.27 -10.35
C MET A 311 25.27 22.22 -11.56
N GLY A 312 26.39 22.38 -12.24
CA GLY A 312 26.50 23.17 -13.47
C GLY A 312 27.81 22.93 -14.21
N ASP A 313 28.04 23.73 -15.25
CA ASP A 313 29.24 23.72 -16.08
C ASP A 313 30.21 24.86 -15.76
N ASN A 314 29.85 25.75 -14.82
CA ASN A 314 30.62 26.92 -14.45
C ASN A 314 30.72 27.08 -12.92
N PRO A 315 31.93 27.12 -12.33
CA PRO A 315 32.11 27.27 -10.88
C PRO A 315 31.61 28.61 -10.33
N LYS A 316 31.42 29.64 -11.18
CA LYS A 316 30.88 30.94 -10.74
C LYS A 316 29.37 30.91 -10.50
N THR A 317 28.67 29.89 -11.00
CA THR A 317 27.20 29.81 -10.97
C THR A 317 26.70 28.47 -10.43
N SER A 318 27.58 27.57 -10.00
CA SER A 318 27.24 26.25 -9.47
C SER A 318 28.25 25.81 -8.42
N ALA A 319 27.80 25.01 -7.44
CA ALA A 319 28.66 24.46 -6.40
C ALA A 319 29.32 23.14 -6.82
N LEU A 320 28.68 22.40 -7.72
CA LEU A 320 29.12 21.10 -8.21
C LEU A 320 29.28 21.11 -9.73
N ASN A 321 30.19 20.28 -10.26
CA ASN A 321 30.29 20.01 -11.68
C ASN A 321 29.33 18.87 -12.10
N LYS A 322 29.34 18.49 -13.39
CA LYS A 322 28.47 17.43 -13.94
C LYS A 322 28.58 16.08 -13.24
N TYR A 323 29.67 15.78 -12.53
CA TYR A 323 29.87 14.54 -11.77
C TYR A 323 29.51 14.67 -10.29
N LEU A 324 28.79 15.72 -9.91
CA LEU A 324 28.40 16.01 -8.53
C LEU A 324 29.60 16.23 -7.60
N GLN A 325 30.76 16.59 -8.18
CA GLN A 325 32.00 16.91 -7.49
C GLN A 325 32.05 18.41 -7.20
N SER A 326 32.47 18.79 -6.00
CA SER A 326 32.71 20.20 -5.65
C SER A 326 33.76 20.83 -6.57
N TRP A 327 33.52 22.07 -7.01
CA TRP A 327 34.52 22.85 -7.75
C TRP A 327 35.72 23.25 -6.88
N ASP A 328 35.50 23.52 -5.60
CA ASP A 328 36.52 24.01 -4.67
C ASP A 328 37.35 22.88 -4.05
N VAL A 329 36.74 21.71 -3.85
CA VAL A 329 37.34 20.59 -3.11
C VAL A 329 37.20 19.30 -3.91
N HIS A 330 38.27 18.91 -4.61
CA HIS A 330 38.23 17.80 -5.58
C HIS A 330 37.91 16.42 -4.96
N ASN A 331 38.04 16.23 -3.66
CA ASN A 331 37.70 14.98 -2.97
C ASN A 331 36.32 14.99 -2.29
N VAL A 332 35.48 16.00 -2.55
CA VAL A 332 34.11 16.09 -2.03
C VAL A 332 33.09 15.90 -3.16
N PHE A 333 32.14 15.00 -2.93
CA PHE A 333 31.01 14.72 -3.83
C PHE A 333 29.71 14.86 -3.05
N VAL A 334 28.70 15.52 -3.63
CA VAL A 334 27.42 15.80 -2.98
C VAL A 334 26.29 15.28 -3.84
N LEU A 335 25.77 14.11 -3.46
CA LEU A 335 24.80 13.35 -4.25
C LEU A 335 23.39 13.60 -3.72
N GLY A 336 22.43 13.90 -4.60
CA GLY A 336 21.03 14.06 -4.20
C GLY A 336 20.27 15.15 -4.95
N GLY A 337 19.07 15.45 -4.46
CA GLY A 337 18.21 16.51 -4.98
C GLY A 337 18.83 17.91 -4.88
N ASN A 338 19.88 18.08 -4.06
CA ASN A 338 20.61 19.33 -3.93
C ASN A 338 21.22 19.83 -5.24
N ALA A 339 21.51 18.90 -6.16
CA ALA A 339 22.20 19.17 -7.41
C ALA A 339 21.32 19.94 -8.40
N PHE A 340 20.00 19.95 -8.22
CA PHE A 340 19.11 20.55 -9.20
C PHE A 340 18.94 22.06 -8.98
N PRO A 341 19.09 22.89 -10.03
CA PRO A 341 18.91 24.34 -9.93
C PRO A 341 17.46 24.76 -9.70
N GLN A 342 16.53 23.89 -10.06
CA GLN A 342 15.12 24.10 -9.86
C GLN A 342 14.40 22.77 -9.77
N ASN A 343 13.21 22.80 -9.16
CA ASN A 343 12.34 21.65 -9.14
C ASN A 343 11.78 21.40 -10.54
N PHE A 344 11.73 20.14 -10.94
CA PHE A 344 11.03 19.71 -12.14
C PHE A 344 9.64 19.25 -11.71
N GLN A 345 8.64 19.47 -12.56
CA GLN A 345 7.24 19.15 -12.25
C GLN A 345 6.99 17.65 -11.92
N ALA A 346 7.96 16.77 -12.19
CA ALA A 346 7.93 15.33 -11.91
C ALA A 346 8.79 14.96 -10.68
N ASN A 347 8.47 13.83 -10.04
CA ASN A 347 9.21 13.31 -8.89
C ASN A 347 10.70 13.08 -9.24
N PRO A 348 11.65 13.60 -8.45
CA PRO A 348 13.05 13.62 -8.84
C PRO A 348 13.81 12.31 -8.59
N THR A 349 13.19 11.31 -7.95
CA THR A 349 13.85 10.09 -7.45
C THR A 349 14.67 9.37 -8.52
N ASP A 350 14.11 9.12 -9.70
CA ASP A 350 14.82 8.40 -10.78
C ASP A 350 16.00 9.22 -11.31
N THR A 351 15.82 10.53 -11.46
CA THR A 351 16.89 11.44 -11.90
C THR A 351 18.01 11.50 -10.87
N ILE A 352 17.68 11.55 -9.56
CA ILE A 352 18.65 11.47 -8.46
C ILE A 352 19.44 10.16 -8.57
N GLY A 353 18.76 9.04 -8.78
CA GLY A 353 19.40 7.75 -8.99
C GLY A 353 20.36 7.76 -10.18
N ALA A 354 19.93 8.31 -11.32
CA ALA A 354 20.74 8.37 -12.54
C ALA A 354 22.01 9.22 -12.37
N ILE A 355 21.91 10.43 -11.82
CA ILE A 355 23.09 11.31 -11.61
C ILE A 355 24.02 10.74 -10.54
N THR A 356 23.47 10.05 -9.53
CA THR A 356 24.24 9.37 -8.48
C THR A 356 25.05 8.22 -9.09
N LEU A 357 24.44 7.40 -9.95
CA LEU A 357 25.13 6.32 -10.65
C LEU A 357 26.20 6.87 -11.60
N MET A 358 25.93 7.97 -12.31
CA MET A 358 26.92 8.62 -13.17
C MET A 358 28.12 9.15 -12.36
N ALA A 359 27.87 9.80 -11.22
CA ALA A 359 28.93 10.25 -10.31
C ALA A 359 29.72 9.07 -9.75
N ALA A 360 29.05 8.01 -9.28
CA ALA A 360 29.69 6.79 -8.77
C ALA A 360 30.58 6.13 -9.83
N GLN A 361 30.12 6.06 -11.08
CA GLN A 361 30.92 5.53 -12.18
C GLN A 361 32.17 6.38 -12.45
N ALA A 362 32.03 7.71 -12.47
CA ALA A 362 33.15 8.63 -12.66
C ALA A 362 34.15 8.56 -11.49
N ILE A 363 33.67 8.42 -10.26
CA ILE A 363 34.51 8.19 -9.08
C ILE A 363 35.32 6.90 -9.27
N LYS A 364 34.65 5.79 -9.59
CA LYS A 364 35.27 4.48 -9.75
C LYS A 364 36.31 4.44 -10.89
N ASP A 365 35.93 4.96 -12.06
CA ASP A 365 36.69 4.72 -13.28
C ASP A 365 37.75 5.79 -13.57
N GLN A 366 37.57 7.00 -13.05
CA GLN A 366 38.43 8.15 -13.35
C GLN A 366 39.09 8.68 -12.08
N TYR A 367 38.30 9.08 -11.08
CA TYR A 367 38.83 9.75 -9.89
C TYR A 367 39.77 8.86 -9.06
N LEU A 368 39.37 7.63 -8.75
CA LEU A 368 40.20 6.72 -7.95
C LEU A 368 41.51 6.34 -8.63
N LYS A 369 41.56 6.39 -9.97
CA LYS A 369 42.78 6.12 -10.74
C LYS A 369 43.71 7.32 -10.79
N ASN A 370 43.16 8.54 -10.79
CA ASN A 370 43.91 9.78 -10.80
C ASN A 370 43.15 10.87 -10.01
N PRO A 371 43.36 10.95 -8.67
CA PRO A 371 42.62 11.88 -7.83
C PRO A 371 42.87 13.34 -8.22
N GLY A 372 41.79 14.06 -8.54
CA GLY A 372 41.85 15.46 -8.97
C GLY A 372 40.48 15.96 -9.44
N PRO A 373 40.39 17.22 -9.89
CA PRO A 373 39.17 17.73 -10.52
C PRO A 373 38.82 16.92 -11.77
N LEU A 374 37.61 16.34 -11.80
CA LEU A 374 37.08 15.59 -12.94
C LEU A 374 36.64 16.49 -14.09
N VAL A 375 36.44 17.78 -13.80
CA VAL A 375 36.15 18.83 -14.78
C VAL A 375 37.09 19.99 -14.48
N GLN A 376 37.70 20.54 -15.53
CA GLN A 376 38.53 21.74 -15.43
C GLN A 376 37.63 22.98 -15.49
N ALA A 377 37.91 23.93 -14.59
CA ALA A 377 37.16 25.18 -14.41
C ALA A 377 37.47 26.25 -15.46
#